data_AF-A0A743USH0-F1
#
_entry.id   AF-A0A743USH0-F1
#
_cell.length_a   1.000
_cell.length_b   1.000
_cell.length_c   1.000
_cell.angle_alpha   90.00
_cell.angle_beta   90.00
_cell.angle_gamma   90.00
#
_symmetry.space_group_name_H-M   'P 1'
#
loop_
_entity.id
_entity.type
_entity.pdbx_description
1 polymer ?
#
loop_
_entity_poly.entity_id
_entity_poly.type
_entity_poly.pdbx_seq_one_letter_code
_entity_poly.pdbx_strand_id
1 'polypeptide(L)' 'EIRTAIIAELNALMLRDGVPSGKIYVSRISEAISLATGEVAHQLRVPAADVVLGKTELPVLGNITWATYTGENG' A
#
# COMPACT_ATOMS: atom_id res chain seq x y z
N GLU A 1 8.48 0.00 14.68
CA GLU A 1 7.82 -1.32 14.61
C GLU A 1 6.70 -1.36 13.57
N ILE A 2 5.45 -0.94 13.85
CA ILE A 2 4.31 -1.12 12.91
C ILE A 2 4.55 -0.46 11.54
N ARG A 3 4.99 0.81 11.49
CA ARG A 3 5.27 1.49 10.21
C ARG A 3 6.34 0.78 9.38
N THR A 4 7.34 0.21 10.04
CA THR A 4 8.40 -0.57 9.38
C THR A 4 7.86 -1.87 8.80
N ALA A 5 6.99 -2.57 9.55
CA ALA A 5 6.31 -3.76 9.06
C ALA A 5 5.42 -3.45 7.85
N ILE A 6 4.65 -2.36 7.89
CA ILE A 6 3.85 -1.90 6.74
C ILE A 6 4.73 -1.63 5.51
N ILE A 7 5.87 -0.96 5.70
CA ILE A 7 6.82 -0.71 4.60
C ILE A 7 7.36 -2.03 4.03
N ALA A 8 7.65 -3.02 4.86
CA ALA A 8 8.13 -4.33 4.40
C ALA A 8 7.08 -5.05 3.54
N GLU A 9 5.83 -5.11 4.00
CA GLU A 9 4.72 -5.74 3.26
C GLU A 9 4.42 -5.02 1.95
N LEU A 10 4.45 -3.69 1.94
CA LEU A 10 4.26 -2.91 0.71
C LEU A 10 5.38 -3.14 -0.31
N ASN A 11 6.64 -3.24 0.13
CA ASN A 11 7.74 -3.60 -0.77
C ASN A 11 7.59 -5.01 -1.32
N ALA A 12 7.18 -5.98 -0.49
CA ALA A 12 6.90 -7.34 -0.93
C ALA A 12 5.76 -7.39 -1.96
N LEU A 13 4.70 -6.59 -1.75
CA LEU A 13 3.62 -6.42 -2.72
C LEU A 13 4.14 -5.91 -4.07
N MET A 14 4.96 -4.86 -4.09
CA MET A 14 5.50 -4.33 -5.35
C MET A 14 6.35 -5.35 -6.09
N LEU A 15 7.12 -6.17 -5.36
CA LEU A 15 7.92 -7.25 -5.96
C LEU A 15 7.06 -8.40 -6.51
N ARG A 16 5.98 -8.75 -5.83
CA ARG A 16 5.11 -9.88 -6.17
C ARG A 16 4.13 -9.56 -7.30
N ASP A 17 3.46 -8.42 -7.21
CA ASP A 17 2.34 -8.05 -8.09
C ASP A 17 2.78 -7.03 -9.17
N GLY A 18 3.98 -6.44 -9.04
CA GLY A 18 4.51 -5.45 -9.97
C GLY A 18 4.99 -6.07 -11.27
N VAL A 19 4.18 -5.92 -12.32
CA VAL A 19 4.52 -6.36 -13.67
C VAL A 19 4.27 -5.25 -14.69
N PRO A 20 5.08 -5.12 -15.76
CA PRO A 20 4.87 -4.11 -16.79
C PRO A 20 3.53 -4.30 -17.52
N SER A 21 2.90 -3.20 -17.95
CA SER A 21 1.52 -3.19 -18.48
C SER A 21 0.46 -3.71 -17.49
N GLY A 22 0.84 -3.94 -16.23
CA GLY A 22 -0.04 -4.42 -15.17
C GLY A 22 -0.70 -3.29 -14.41
N LYS A 23 -1.26 -3.66 -13.26
CA LYS A 23 -1.94 -2.75 -12.36
C LYS A 23 -1.75 -3.20 -10.92
N ILE A 24 -1.48 -2.26 -10.02
CA ILE A 24 -1.55 -2.47 -8.58
C ILE A 24 -2.91 -2.00 -8.08
N TYR A 25 -3.73 -2.94 -7.63
CA TYR A 25 -5.07 -2.64 -7.11
C TYR A 25 -5.00 -1.98 -5.74
N VAL A 26 -5.87 -1.01 -5.48
CA VAL A 26 -5.97 -0.35 -4.16
C VAL A 26 -6.29 -1.36 -3.06
N SER A 27 -7.16 -2.34 -3.36
CA SER A 27 -7.50 -3.42 -2.42
C SER A 27 -6.27 -4.25 -2.01
N ARG A 28 -5.33 -4.47 -2.92
CA ARG A 28 -4.08 -5.22 -2.65
C ARG A 28 -3.11 -4.42 -1.80
N ILE A 29 -3.05 -3.10 -1.99
CA ILE A 29 -2.29 -2.19 -1.13
C ILE A 29 -2.87 -2.22 0.28
N SER A 30 -4.19 -2.11 0.41
CA SER A 30 -4.88 -2.18 1.70
C SER A 30 -4.67 -3.52 2.40
N GLU A 31 -4.78 -4.64 1.67
CA GLU A 31 -4.47 -5.98 2.20
C GLU A 31 -3.03 -6.08 2.71
N ALA A 32 -2.04 -5.61 1.95
CA ALA A 32 -0.65 -5.64 2.38
C ALA A 32 -0.41 -4.82 3.66
N ILE A 33 -1.08 -3.66 3.81
CA ILE A 33 -1.04 -2.90 5.06
C ILE A 33 -1.62 -3.72 6.23
N SER A 34 -2.75 -4.41 6.01
CA SER A 34 -3.39 -5.24 7.03
C SER A 34 -2.68 -6.56 7.36
N LEU A 35 -1.73 -7.00 6.54
CA LEU A 35 -0.86 -8.14 6.86
C LEU A 35 0.29 -7.75 7.80
N ALA A 36 0.58 -6.46 7.96
CA ALA A 36 1.71 -6.01 8.75
C ALA A 36 1.52 -6.30 10.24
N THR A 37 2.53 -6.90 10.87
CA THR A 37 2.50 -7.24 12.30
C THR A 37 2.20 -6.01 13.18
N GLY A 38 1.14 -6.14 13.96
CA GLY A 38 0.67 -5.10 14.88
C GLY A 38 -0.24 -4.04 14.23
N GLU A 39 -0.52 -4.15 12.93
CA GLU A 39 -1.62 -3.41 12.31
C GLU A 39 -2.97 -3.99 12.77
N VAL A 40 -3.97 -3.12 12.94
CA VAL A 40 -5.32 -3.49 13.37
C VAL A 40 -6.36 -2.80 12.49
N ALA A 41 -6.13 -1.52 12.19
CA ALA A 41 -6.97 -0.74 11.28
C ALA A 41 -6.14 0.38 10.63
N HIS A 42 -6.48 0.70 9.39
CA HIS A 42 -5.87 1.80 8.64
C HIS A 42 -6.90 2.53 7.77
N GLN A 43 -6.51 3.71 7.30
CA GLN A 43 -7.19 4.45 6.25
C GLN A 43 -6.22 4.67 5.09
N LEU A 44 -6.45 3.98 3.98
CA LEU A 44 -5.69 4.22 2.75
C LEU A 44 -6.32 5.40 2.00
N ARG A 45 -5.73 6.59 2.13
CA ARG A 45 -6.23 7.81 1.48
C ARG A 45 -5.71 7.99 0.05
N VAL A 46 -4.46 7.60 -0.18
CA VAL A 46 -3.78 7.67 -1.47
C VAL A 46 -2.95 6.40 -1.64
N PRO A 47 -3.00 5.74 -2.80
CA PRO A 47 -3.78 6.09 -3.98
C PRO A 47 -5.28 5.84 -3.81
N ALA A 48 -6.12 6.71 -4.39
CA ALA A 48 -7.58 6.60 -4.34
C ALA A 48 -8.18 5.72 -5.47
N ALA A 49 -7.35 5.32 -6.42
CA ALA A 49 -7.69 4.44 -7.53
C ALA A 49 -6.50 3.53 -7.85
N ASP A 50 -6.75 2.47 -8.60
CA ASP A 50 -5.69 1.52 -8.95
C ASP A 50 -4.56 2.21 -9.73
N VAL A 51 -3.33 1.78 -9.47
CA VAL A 51 -2.14 2.30 -10.16
C VAL A 51 -1.89 1.48 -11.41
N VAL A 52 -2.07 2.07 -12.58
CA VAL A 52 -1.78 1.43 -13.88
C VAL A 52 -0.32 1.64 -14.23
N LEU A 53 0.35 0.56 -14.64
CA LEU A 53 1.75 0.58 -15.03
C LEU A 53 1.88 0.60 -16.56
N GLY A 54 2.80 1.42 -17.05
CA GLY A 54 3.19 1.46 -18.45
C GLY A 54 3.94 0.19 -18.88
N LYS A 55 4.20 0.10 -20.20
CA LYS A 55 4.80 -1.08 -20.83
C LYS A 55 6.19 -1.46 -20.32
N THR A 56 6.92 -0.50 -19.78
CA THR A 56 8.29 -0.66 -19.28
C THR A 56 8.43 -0.19 -17.84
N GLU A 57 7.32 -0.05 -17.11
CA GLU A 57 7.30 0.47 -15.76
C GLU A 57 7.18 -0.68 -14.75
N LEU A 58 7.97 -0.58 -13.69
CA LEU A 58 7.83 -1.41 -12.50
C LEU A 58 7.50 -0.51 -11.31
N PRO A 59 6.59 -0.94 -10.42
CA PRO A 59 6.22 -0.12 -9.29
C PRO A 59 7.33 -0.17 -8.24
N VAL A 60 7.59 0.98 -7.62
CA VAL A 60 8.47 1.10 -6.45
C VAL A 60 7.74 1.86 -5.36
N LEU A 61 8.04 1.52 -4.11
CA LEU A 61 7.44 2.21 -2.98
C LEU A 61 8.03 3.62 -2.88
N GLY A 62 7.18 4.64 -3.01
CA GLY A 62 7.54 6.04 -2.78
C GLY A 62 7.52 6.42 -1.31
N ASN A 63 7.66 7.72 -1.03
CA ASN A 63 7.51 8.26 0.32
C ASN A 63 6.07 8.08 0.83
N ILE A 64 5.93 7.56 2.05
CA ILE A 64 4.63 7.43 2.73
C ILE A 64 4.43 8.65 3.64
N THR A 65 3.34 9.37 3.43
CA THR A 65 2.86 10.39 4.36
C THR A 65 1.89 9.75 5.36
N TRP A 66 2.23 9.83 6.64
CA TRP A 66 1.40 9.31 7.72
C TRP A 66 0.51 10.41 8.29
N ALA A 67 -0.77 10.11 8.46
CA ALA A 67 -1.72 10.97 9.15
C ALA A 67 -2.26 10.25 10.39
N THR A 68 -2.73 11.03 11.37
CA THR A 68 -3.48 10.49 12.49
C THR A 68 -4.75 9.82 11.97
N TYR A 69 -5.03 8.60 12.47
CA TYR A 69 -6.27 7.90 12.14
C TYR A 69 -7.45 8.71 12.66
N THR A 70 -8.35 9.09 11.76
CA THR A 70 -9.60 9.78 12.11
C THR A 70 -10.71 8.74 12.04
N GLY A 71 -10.85 7.94 13.11
CA GLY A 71 -12.11 7.24 13.33
C GLY A 71 -13.17 8.30 13.59
N GLU A 72 -14.40 8.09 13.11
CA GLU A 72 -15.52 8.88 13.63
C GLU A 72 -15.53 8.66 15.15
N ASN A 73 -15.12 9.69 15.89
CA ASN A 73 -15.53 9.78 17.28
C ASN A 73 -17.04 9.96 17.20
N GLY A 74 -17.78 8.91 17.56
CA GLY A 74 -19.23 8.99 17.72
C GLY A 74 -19.62 10.14 18.65
#